data_AF-A0A958A3R2-F1
#
_entry.id   AF-A0A958A3R2-F1
#
_cell.length_a   1.000
_cell.length_b   1.000
_cell.length_c   1.000
_cell.angle_alpha   90.00
_cell.angle_beta   90.00
_cell.angle_gamma   90.00
#
_symmetry.space_group_name_H-M   'P 1'
#
loop_
_entity.id
_entity.type
_entity.pdbx_description
1 polymer ?
#
loop_
_entity_poly.entity_id
_entity_poly.type
_entity_poly.pdbx_seq_one_letter_code
_entity_poly.pdbx_strand_id
1 'polypeptide(L)'
;MNNKLNAKILLIVVILVVPLSCLALAIASVFVGFGLSAATSASGPIDPETAEAEIINIAAEYAETNDLATAQQQLADLNLPNTNQYISFMADRYIQENAGADDPNTQHLFVLASALGVSTESMALALATPTPIPTDTPIPTDTPTMVAEEVVAEEMAAVEVAAAEDSPTDTPEPTATDTPTPEPVPTETPIPLPTNPPAPPTDTPEPTATPEPTQPPVDFVVKEAYLIPNPVYNSCPGAHQIYVNVVDVNGNPIDGATVEDTFRVVPPHVSGEKGPGKLEYDLWDNGFSLEVTKKVDGSPATSEVTPKLSSWDEDIPDEWLVQANYCLDIADCVARKGHNQLCRGHYAYNVTFQKTY
;
A
#
# COMPACT_ATOMS: atom_id res chain seq x y z
N MET A 1 -83.11 -24.15 -35.72
CA MET A 1 -81.99 -23.46 -36.40
C MET A 1 -80.91 -22.91 -35.44
N ASN A 2 -81.11 -22.90 -34.11
CA ASN A 2 -80.17 -22.28 -33.16
C ASN A 2 -78.87 -23.07 -32.87
N ASN A 3 -78.83 -24.40 -33.07
CA ASN A 3 -77.63 -25.18 -32.71
C ASN A 3 -76.46 -25.01 -33.71
N LYS A 4 -76.74 -24.63 -34.96
CA LYS A 4 -75.68 -24.39 -35.97
C LYS A 4 -74.95 -23.06 -35.77
N LEU A 5 -75.59 -22.06 -35.18
CA LEU A 5 -74.96 -20.76 -34.92
C LEU A 5 -73.99 -20.86 -33.73
N ASN A 6 -74.38 -21.58 -32.68
CA ASN A 6 -73.54 -21.79 -31.50
C ASN A 6 -72.28 -22.62 -31.83
N ALA A 7 -72.39 -23.62 -32.72
CA ALA A 7 -71.23 -24.40 -33.16
C ALA A 7 -70.21 -23.57 -33.97
N LYS A 8 -70.69 -22.64 -34.82
CA LYS A 8 -69.81 -21.75 -35.59
C LYS A 8 -69.12 -20.71 -34.72
N ILE A 9 -69.82 -20.15 -33.73
CA ILE A 9 -69.23 -19.20 -32.78
C ILE A 9 -68.18 -19.89 -31.91
N LEU A 10 -68.46 -21.11 -31.42
CA LEU A 10 -67.49 -21.90 -30.65
C LEU A 10 -66.23 -22.21 -31.47
N LEU A 11 -66.38 -22.57 -32.74
CA LEU A 11 -65.26 -22.88 -33.63
C LEU A 11 -64.38 -21.64 -33.89
N ILE A 12 -64.98 -20.47 -34.08
CA ILE A 12 -64.23 -19.21 -34.29
C ILE A 12 -63.47 -18.81 -33.02
N VAL A 13 -64.09 -18.96 -31.84
CA VAL A 13 -63.43 -18.69 -30.55
C VAL A 13 -62.24 -19.62 -30.34
N VAL A 14 -62.38 -20.92 -30.63
CA VAL A 14 -61.27 -21.87 -30.48
C VAL A 14 -60.14 -21.60 -31.47
N ILE A 15 -60.44 -21.28 -32.73
CA ILE A 15 -59.41 -21.08 -33.76
C ILE A 15 -58.67 -19.75 -33.59
N LEU A 16 -59.32 -18.69 -33.11
CA LEU A 16 -58.67 -17.37 -33.00
C LEU A 16 -58.13 -17.07 -31.60
N VAL A 17 -58.84 -17.44 -30.54
CA VAL A 17 -58.47 -17.03 -29.18
C VAL A 17 -57.37 -17.91 -28.59
N VAL A 18 -57.37 -19.22 -28.90
CA VAL A 18 -56.37 -20.17 -28.38
C VAL A 18 -54.95 -19.93 -28.92
N PRO A 19 -54.70 -19.70 -30.22
CA PRO A 19 -53.33 -19.43 -30.68
C PRO A 19 -52.84 -18.05 -30.23
N LEU A 20 -53.71 -17.04 -30.10
CA LEU A 20 -53.32 -15.73 -29.57
C LEU A 20 -52.95 -15.80 -28.09
N SER A 21 -53.66 -16.60 -27.27
CA SER A 21 -53.29 -16.77 -25.86
C SER A 21 -51.99 -17.57 -25.70
N CYS A 22 -51.76 -18.59 -26.52
CA CYS A 22 -50.49 -19.34 -26.54
C CYS A 22 -49.29 -18.46 -26.95
N LEU A 23 -49.47 -17.57 -27.94
CA LEU A 23 -48.41 -16.65 -28.37
C LEU A 23 -48.08 -15.60 -27.30
N ALA A 24 -49.10 -15.07 -26.60
CA ALA A 24 -48.88 -14.15 -25.49
C ALA A 24 -48.12 -14.81 -24.32
N LEU A 25 -48.40 -16.08 -24.02
CA LEU A 25 -47.68 -16.86 -23.00
C LEU A 25 -46.22 -17.18 -23.42
N ALA A 26 -45.97 -17.44 -24.71
CA ALA A 26 -44.62 -17.65 -25.23
C ALA A 26 -43.78 -16.35 -25.17
N ILE A 27 -44.37 -15.19 -25.49
CA ILE A 27 -43.66 -13.91 -25.39
C ILE A 27 -43.42 -13.54 -23.93
N ALA A 28 -44.38 -13.74 -23.03
CA ALA A 28 -44.20 -13.50 -21.60
C ALA A 28 -43.10 -14.38 -20.97
N SER A 29 -42.96 -15.64 -21.41
CA SER A 29 -41.91 -16.54 -20.90
C SER A 29 -40.49 -16.15 -21.37
N VAL A 30 -40.35 -15.52 -22.54
CA VAL A 30 -39.05 -14.97 -22.98
C VAL A 30 -38.65 -13.75 -22.14
N PHE A 31 -39.59 -12.89 -21.74
CA PHE A 31 -39.29 -11.74 -20.87
C PHE A 31 -39.04 -12.14 -19.41
N VAL A 32 -39.66 -13.21 -18.91
CA VAL A 32 -39.38 -13.74 -17.55
C VAL A 32 -38.07 -14.54 -17.52
N GLY A 33 -37.70 -15.23 -18.61
CA GLY A 33 -36.47 -16.03 -18.70
C GLY A 33 -35.18 -15.22 -18.68
N PHE A 34 -35.20 -13.96 -19.17
CA PHE A 34 -34.03 -13.07 -19.14
C PHE A 34 -33.96 -12.20 -17.87
N GLY A 35 -35.04 -12.12 -17.09
CA GLY A 35 -35.13 -11.29 -15.88
C GLY A 35 -34.87 -12.03 -14.55
N LEU A 36 -34.65 -13.35 -14.57
CA LEU A 36 -34.62 -14.17 -13.35
C LEU A 36 -33.32 -14.98 -13.15
N SER A 37 -32.18 -14.48 -13.65
CA SER A 37 -30.85 -15.02 -13.26
C SER A 37 -30.06 -14.11 -12.30
N ALA A 38 -30.63 -12.98 -11.85
CA ALA A 38 -30.14 -12.28 -10.67
C ALA A 38 -30.67 -13.01 -9.41
N ALA A 39 -30.30 -14.29 -9.27
CA ALA A 39 -30.41 -14.95 -7.98
C ALA A 39 -29.52 -14.14 -7.04
N THR A 40 -30.16 -13.59 -6.02
CA THR A 40 -29.57 -12.99 -4.83
C THR A 40 -28.54 -13.95 -4.23
N SER A 41 -27.31 -13.89 -4.73
CA SER A 41 -26.15 -14.41 -4.05
C SER A 41 -26.01 -13.57 -2.80
N ALA A 42 -26.20 -14.22 -1.66
CA ALA A 42 -26.02 -13.63 -0.35
C ALA A 42 -24.68 -12.90 -0.31
N SER A 43 -24.71 -11.66 0.18
CA SER A 43 -23.59 -10.74 0.37
C SER A 43 -22.56 -11.30 1.35
N GLY A 44 -21.88 -12.36 0.95
CA GLY A 44 -20.62 -12.74 1.55
C GLY A 44 -19.55 -11.73 1.14
N PRO A 45 -18.51 -11.53 1.95
CA PRO A 45 -17.32 -10.84 1.48
C PRO A 45 -16.83 -11.53 0.20
N ILE A 46 -16.68 -10.76 -0.87
CA ILE A 46 -16.06 -11.25 -2.11
C ILE A 46 -14.63 -11.68 -1.78
N ASP A 47 -14.23 -12.82 -2.32
CA ASP A 47 -12.85 -13.28 -2.21
C ASP A 47 -11.90 -12.27 -2.88
N PRO A 48 -10.79 -11.86 -2.25
CA PRO A 48 -9.91 -10.82 -2.78
C PRO A 48 -9.37 -11.10 -4.19
N GLU A 49 -9.04 -12.35 -4.50
CA GLU A 49 -8.57 -12.75 -5.83
C GLU A 49 -9.67 -12.56 -6.89
N THR A 50 -10.91 -12.88 -6.52
CA THR A 50 -12.09 -12.64 -7.37
C THR A 50 -12.34 -11.15 -7.57
N ALA A 51 -12.25 -10.34 -6.51
CA ALA A 51 -12.45 -8.90 -6.60
C ALA A 51 -11.43 -8.22 -7.53
N GLU A 52 -10.17 -8.62 -7.43
CA GLU A 52 -9.09 -8.15 -8.29
C GLU A 52 -9.34 -8.47 -9.77
N ALA A 53 -9.70 -9.72 -10.08
CA ALA A 53 -10.01 -10.11 -11.45
C ALA A 53 -11.18 -9.31 -12.04
N GLU A 54 -12.22 -9.05 -11.25
CA GLU A 54 -13.36 -8.23 -11.68
C GLU A 54 -12.97 -6.77 -11.90
N ILE A 55 -12.13 -6.17 -11.04
CA ILE A 55 -11.65 -4.79 -11.23
C ILE A 55 -10.84 -4.65 -12.52
N ILE A 56 -9.99 -5.63 -12.86
CA ILE A 56 -9.22 -5.62 -14.11
C ILE A 56 -10.15 -5.65 -15.32
N ASN A 57 -11.21 -6.47 -15.27
CA ASN A 57 -12.22 -6.53 -16.33
C ASN A 57 -12.98 -5.21 -16.45
N ILE A 58 -13.40 -4.60 -15.33
CA ILE A 58 -14.07 -3.30 -15.31
C ILE A 58 -13.15 -2.21 -15.88
N ALA A 59 -11.88 -2.22 -15.51
CA ALA A 59 -10.89 -1.27 -16.03
C ALA A 59 -10.69 -1.43 -17.54
N ALA A 60 -10.63 -2.66 -18.04
CA ALA A 60 -10.55 -2.96 -19.46
C ALA A 60 -11.81 -2.49 -20.22
N GLU A 61 -13.01 -2.80 -19.72
CA GLU A 61 -14.26 -2.33 -20.31
C GLU A 61 -14.37 -0.80 -20.31
N TYR A 62 -13.94 -0.15 -19.23
CA TYR A 62 -13.87 1.31 -19.18
C TYR A 62 -12.87 1.88 -20.21
N ALA A 63 -11.70 1.28 -20.35
CA ALA A 63 -10.71 1.71 -21.34
C ALA A 63 -11.24 1.60 -22.78
N GLU A 64 -12.08 0.61 -23.08
CA GLU A 64 -12.71 0.43 -24.40
C GLU A 64 -13.90 1.36 -24.64
N THR A 65 -14.75 1.56 -23.62
CA THR A 65 -16.05 2.24 -23.76
C THR A 65 -16.03 3.72 -23.36
N ASN A 66 -15.09 4.10 -22.49
CA ASN A 66 -15.03 5.38 -21.79
C ASN A 66 -16.34 5.73 -21.03
N ASP A 67 -17.11 4.72 -20.60
CA ASP A 67 -18.34 4.89 -19.83
C ASP A 67 -18.08 4.79 -18.32
N LEU A 68 -17.74 5.94 -17.71
CA LEU A 68 -17.44 6.00 -16.28
C LEU A 68 -18.64 5.63 -15.40
N ALA A 69 -19.86 5.90 -15.85
CA ALA A 69 -21.06 5.61 -15.05
C ALA A 69 -21.28 4.11 -14.92
N THR A 70 -21.08 3.36 -16.02
CA THR A 70 -21.12 1.90 -16.01
C THR A 70 -20.02 1.31 -15.13
N ALA A 71 -18.78 1.78 -15.27
CA ALA A 71 -17.67 1.32 -14.43
C ALA A 71 -17.91 1.57 -12.93
N GLN A 72 -18.41 2.75 -12.56
CA GLN A 72 -18.76 3.07 -11.16
C GLN A 72 -19.86 2.17 -10.61
N GLN A 73 -20.85 1.81 -11.42
CA GLN A 73 -21.91 0.90 -11.00
C GLN A 73 -21.36 -0.51 -10.75
N GLN A 74 -20.55 -1.05 -11.67
CA GLN A 74 -19.93 -2.36 -11.51
C GLN A 74 -19.04 -2.40 -10.27
N LEU A 75 -18.24 -1.35 -10.03
CA LEU A 75 -17.41 -1.21 -8.82
C LEU A 75 -18.24 -1.16 -7.53
N ALA A 76 -19.40 -0.49 -7.57
CA ALA A 76 -20.32 -0.45 -6.43
C ALA A 76 -20.94 -1.82 -6.15
N ASP A 77 -21.21 -2.61 -7.19
CA ASP A 77 -21.76 -3.96 -7.09
C ASP A 77 -20.76 -4.95 -6.44
N LEU A 78 -19.45 -4.67 -6.52
CA LEU A 78 -18.41 -5.43 -5.78
C LEU A 78 -18.46 -5.20 -4.26
N ASN A 79 -19.14 -4.14 -3.80
CA ASN A 79 -19.28 -3.79 -2.38
C ASN A 79 -17.92 -3.71 -1.63
N LEU A 80 -16.91 -3.17 -2.31
CA LEU A 80 -15.56 -3.02 -1.75
C LEU A 80 -15.50 -1.83 -0.79
N PRO A 81 -14.82 -1.95 0.37
CA PRO A 81 -14.51 -0.80 1.18
C PRO A 81 -13.52 0.11 0.44
N ASN A 82 -13.78 1.42 0.46
CA ASN A 82 -12.87 2.44 -0.08
C ASN A 82 -12.42 2.17 -1.54
N THR A 83 -13.35 1.81 -2.43
CA THR A 83 -13.09 1.36 -3.81
C THR A 83 -12.05 2.19 -4.56
N ASN A 84 -12.12 3.51 -4.47
CA ASN A 84 -11.17 4.44 -5.08
C ASN A 84 -9.71 4.21 -4.61
N GLN A 85 -9.51 4.00 -3.31
CA GLN A 85 -8.19 3.73 -2.74
C GLN A 85 -7.68 2.33 -3.11
N TYR A 86 -8.59 1.35 -3.13
CA TYR A 86 -8.26 -0.01 -3.55
C TYR A 86 -7.76 -0.05 -5.00
N ILE A 87 -8.43 0.69 -5.90
CA ILE A 87 -8.02 0.79 -7.30
C ILE A 87 -6.67 1.50 -7.44
N SER A 88 -6.39 2.58 -6.69
CA SER A 88 -5.06 3.20 -6.72
C SER A 88 -3.97 2.27 -6.20
N PHE A 89 -4.25 1.52 -5.13
CA PHE A 89 -3.33 0.53 -4.61
C PHE A 89 -3.03 -0.57 -5.63
N MET A 90 -4.07 -1.08 -6.32
CA MET A 90 -3.89 -2.05 -7.39
C MET A 90 -3.04 -1.49 -8.54
N ALA A 91 -3.31 -0.26 -8.98
CA ALA A 91 -2.53 0.37 -10.04
C ALA A 91 -1.03 0.46 -9.66
N ASP A 92 -0.72 0.90 -8.44
CA ASP A 92 0.66 0.97 -7.94
C ASP A 92 1.32 -0.40 -7.87
N ARG A 93 0.61 -1.41 -7.34
CA ARG A 93 1.10 -2.79 -7.26
C ARG A 93 1.44 -3.35 -8.65
N TYR A 94 0.58 -3.13 -9.65
CA TYR A 94 0.80 -3.61 -11.03
C TYR A 94 2.01 -2.97 -11.71
N ILE A 95 2.29 -1.69 -11.45
CA ILE A 95 3.52 -1.03 -11.90
C ILE A 95 4.75 -1.71 -11.30
N GLN A 96 4.69 -2.03 -10.01
CA GLN A 96 5.82 -2.50 -9.21
C GLN A 96 6.12 -3.99 -9.44
N GLU A 97 5.11 -4.83 -9.65
CA GLU A 97 5.25 -6.27 -9.92
C GLU A 97 5.78 -6.59 -11.34
N ASN A 98 6.33 -5.59 -12.03
CA ASN A 98 7.08 -5.75 -13.27
C ASN A 98 6.23 -6.21 -14.47
N ALA A 99 4.91 -5.98 -14.41
CA ALA A 99 4.08 -5.95 -15.61
C ALA A 99 4.55 -4.80 -16.53
N GLY A 100 5.07 -3.73 -15.92
CA GLY A 100 5.59 -2.55 -16.60
C GLY A 100 4.47 -1.59 -17.00
N ALA A 101 4.83 -0.33 -17.23
CA ALA A 101 3.87 0.68 -17.68
C ALA A 101 3.20 0.33 -19.04
N ASP A 102 3.78 -0.62 -19.78
CA ASP A 102 3.28 -1.11 -21.06
C ASP A 102 2.32 -2.30 -20.94
N ASP A 103 2.14 -2.88 -19.75
CA ASP A 103 1.17 -3.96 -19.55
C ASP A 103 -0.28 -3.44 -19.71
N PRO A 104 -1.12 -4.10 -20.52
CA PRO A 104 -2.49 -3.65 -20.77
C PRO A 104 -3.33 -3.49 -19.51
N ASN A 105 -3.20 -4.38 -18.52
CA ASN A 105 -3.98 -4.28 -17.29
C ASN A 105 -3.55 -3.07 -16.47
N THR A 106 -2.24 -2.82 -16.39
CA THR A 106 -1.68 -1.63 -15.75
C THR A 106 -2.19 -0.34 -16.41
N GLN A 107 -2.22 -0.28 -17.74
CA GLN A 107 -2.76 0.87 -18.48
C GLN A 107 -4.26 1.06 -18.26
N HIS A 108 -5.04 -0.02 -18.27
CA HIS A 108 -6.47 0.03 -18.00
C HIS A 108 -6.77 0.55 -16.59
N LEU A 109 -6.03 0.05 -15.59
CA LEU A 109 -6.14 0.50 -14.20
C LEU A 109 -5.81 1.99 -14.06
N PHE A 110 -4.79 2.49 -14.75
CA PHE A 110 -4.47 3.92 -14.76
C PHE A 110 -5.60 4.78 -15.30
N VAL A 111 -6.16 4.39 -16.44
CA VAL A 111 -7.22 5.15 -17.10
C VAL A 111 -8.46 5.19 -16.20
N LEU A 112 -8.83 4.06 -15.60
CA LEU A 112 -9.94 4.01 -14.64
C LEU A 112 -9.67 4.83 -13.38
N ALA A 113 -8.51 4.67 -12.74
CA ALA A 113 -8.14 5.41 -11.53
C ALA A 113 -8.14 6.93 -11.78
N SER A 114 -7.57 7.37 -12.90
CA SER A 114 -7.59 8.78 -13.31
C SER A 114 -9.01 9.31 -13.50
N ALA A 115 -9.91 8.52 -14.10
CA ALA A 115 -11.30 8.90 -14.31
C ALA A 115 -12.11 8.97 -13.01
N LEU A 116 -11.74 8.16 -12.01
CA LEU A 116 -12.28 8.22 -10.65
C LEU A 116 -11.71 9.38 -9.83
N GLY A 117 -10.77 10.14 -10.38
CA GLY A 117 -10.11 11.26 -9.70
C GLY A 117 -9.07 10.83 -8.67
N VAL A 118 -8.53 9.61 -8.79
CA VAL A 118 -7.48 9.07 -7.93
C VAL A 118 -6.20 8.97 -8.74
N SER A 119 -5.12 9.58 -8.25
CA SER A 119 -3.80 9.50 -8.88
C SER A 119 -2.75 9.50 -7.79
N THR A 120 -1.75 8.64 -7.96
CA THR A 120 -0.56 8.57 -7.11
C THR A 120 0.64 9.12 -7.88
N GLU A 121 1.73 9.40 -7.17
CA GLU A 121 2.97 9.88 -7.78
C GLU A 121 3.56 8.84 -8.75
N SER A 122 3.50 7.56 -8.40
CA SER A 122 3.89 6.43 -9.25
C SER A 122 3.09 6.35 -10.54
N MET A 123 1.77 6.54 -10.48
CA MET A 123 0.92 6.62 -11.68
C MET A 123 1.32 7.82 -12.56
N ALA A 124 1.57 8.98 -11.94
CA ALA A 124 1.98 10.18 -12.67
C ALA A 124 3.35 10.01 -13.33
N LEU A 125 4.30 9.35 -12.67
CA LEU A 125 5.63 9.04 -13.20
C LEU A 125 5.57 8.02 -14.34
N ALA A 126 4.74 6.98 -14.23
CA ALA A 126 4.54 6.01 -15.30
C ALA A 126 3.98 6.65 -16.57
N LEU A 127 3.02 7.57 -16.43
CA LEU A 127 2.47 8.36 -17.54
C LEU A 127 3.46 9.42 -18.06
N ALA A 128 4.34 9.92 -17.20
CA ALA A 128 5.38 10.88 -17.54
C ALA A 128 6.59 10.24 -18.23
N THR A 129 6.47 9.02 -18.76
CA THR A 129 7.50 8.39 -19.59
C THR A 129 7.31 8.79 -21.06
N PRO A 130 7.95 9.88 -21.54
CA PRO A 130 8.34 9.93 -22.94
C PRO A 130 9.85 10.14 -23.04
N THR A 131 10.52 9.22 -23.72
CA THR A 131 11.44 9.59 -24.81
C THR A 131 11.54 8.36 -25.70
N PRO A 132 10.98 8.37 -26.93
CA PRO A 132 11.37 7.35 -27.89
C PRO A 132 12.89 7.36 -27.95
N ILE A 133 13.52 6.21 -27.68
CA ILE A 133 14.94 6.03 -27.91
C ILE A 133 15.20 6.58 -29.31
N PRO A 134 16.13 7.55 -29.50
CA PRO A 134 16.38 8.12 -30.81
C PRO A 134 16.55 6.95 -31.76
N THR A 135 15.62 6.81 -32.72
CA THR A 135 15.75 5.80 -33.76
C THR A 135 17.10 6.05 -34.39
N ASP A 136 18.01 5.09 -34.29
CA ASP A 136 19.32 5.16 -34.94
C ASP A 136 19.07 5.62 -36.36
N THR A 137 19.53 6.83 -36.67
CA THR A 137 19.43 7.35 -38.03
C THR A 137 20.16 6.33 -38.87
N PRO A 138 19.52 5.71 -39.88
CA PRO A 138 20.17 4.69 -40.67
C PRO A 138 21.47 5.29 -41.19
N ILE A 139 22.59 4.72 -40.77
CA ILE A 139 23.90 5.06 -41.31
C ILE A 139 23.73 4.93 -42.83
N PRO A 140 24.05 5.97 -43.63
CA PRO A 140 23.91 5.90 -45.07
C PRO A 140 24.61 4.63 -45.54
N THR A 141 23.83 3.72 -46.13
CA THR A 141 24.36 2.49 -46.70
C THR A 141 25.39 2.89 -47.74
N ASP A 142 26.66 2.61 -47.45
CA ASP A 142 27.72 2.72 -48.44
C ASP A 142 27.27 1.95 -49.68
N THR A 143 27.24 2.67 -50.80
CA THR A 143 26.87 2.12 -52.10
C THR A 143 27.78 0.93 -52.37
N PRO A 144 27.25 -0.29 -52.59
CA PRO A 144 28.08 -1.47 -52.80
C PRO A 144 28.91 -1.28 -54.08
N THR A 145 30.21 -1.13 -53.89
CA THR A 145 31.17 -1.38 -54.97
C THR A 145 31.14 -2.88 -55.23
N MET A 146 30.68 -3.29 -56.41
CA MET A 146 30.73 -4.68 -56.85
C MET A 146 32.20 -5.15 -56.88
N VAL A 147 32.61 -5.85 -55.82
CA VAL A 147 33.84 -6.63 -55.80
C VAL A 147 33.44 -8.08 -56.01
N ALA A 148 34.09 -8.67 -57.00
CA ALA A 148 33.81 -9.97 -57.55
C ALA A 148 33.95 -11.10 -56.51
N GLU A 149 33.00 -12.01 -56.65
CA GLU A 149 32.97 -13.42 -56.25
C GLU A 149 34.35 -14.10 -56.26
N GLU A 150 34.81 -14.55 -55.08
CA GLU A 150 35.71 -15.70 -54.97
C GLU A 150 35.41 -16.47 -53.68
N VAL A 151 35.63 -17.77 -53.80
CA VAL A 151 35.11 -18.93 -53.08
C VAL A 151 35.95 -19.22 -51.82
N VAL A 152 35.57 -20.29 -51.08
CA VAL A 152 36.32 -21.05 -50.03
C VAL A 152 35.85 -20.68 -48.61
N ALA A 153 34.97 -21.44 -47.94
CA ALA A 153 35.06 -22.81 -47.39
C ALA A 153 35.91 -22.92 -46.11
N GLU A 154 35.30 -23.54 -45.07
CA GLU A 154 35.93 -24.18 -43.89
C GLU A 154 36.67 -23.22 -42.93
N GLU A 155 36.90 -23.45 -41.64
CA GLU A 155 36.63 -24.48 -40.64
C GLU A 155 37.15 -23.85 -39.32
N MET A 156 36.64 -24.27 -38.16
CA MET A 156 37.31 -24.26 -36.83
C MET A 156 38.00 -22.99 -36.29
N ALA A 157 37.64 -22.61 -35.07
CA ALA A 157 38.49 -22.77 -33.88
C ALA A 157 38.28 -21.65 -32.84
N ALA A 158 38.35 -22.07 -31.59
CA ALA A 158 38.35 -21.27 -30.38
C ALA A 158 39.47 -20.21 -30.38
N VAL A 159 39.21 -19.06 -29.74
CA VAL A 159 40.25 -18.17 -29.25
C VAL A 159 39.95 -17.79 -27.80
N GLU A 160 40.88 -18.23 -26.98
CA GLU A 160 41.14 -17.94 -25.58
C GLU A 160 41.92 -16.61 -25.45
N VAL A 161 41.88 -16.02 -24.25
CA VAL A 161 42.81 -15.01 -23.69
C VAL A 161 42.64 -13.53 -24.10
N ALA A 162 42.25 -12.71 -23.12
CA ALA A 162 42.94 -11.45 -22.84
C ALA A 162 42.71 -11.02 -21.37
N ALA A 163 43.73 -11.25 -20.55
CA ALA A 163 43.92 -10.57 -19.28
C ALA A 163 44.27 -9.10 -19.54
N ALA A 164 43.64 -8.19 -18.80
CA ALA A 164 44.05 -6.79 -18.71
C ALA A 164 44.48 -6.50 -17.27
N GLU A 165 45.80 -6.33 -17.13
CA GLU A 165 46.48 -5.84 -15.94
C GLU A 165 46.32 -4.32 -15.77
N ASP A 166 46.40 -3.92 -14.49
CA ASP A 166 46.86 -2.65 -13.93
C ASP A 166 46.24 -1.31 -14.36
N SER A 167 45.56 -0.68 -13.39
CA SER A 167 45.35 0.77 -13.35
C SER A 167 45.76 1.30 -11.96
N PRO A 168 46.47 2.43 -11.87
CA PRO A 168 47.31 2.79 -10.74
C PRO A 168 46.54 3.22 -9.48
N THR A 169 47.19 2.95 -8.35
CA THR A 169 46.82 3.36 -6.99
C THR A 169 46.99 4.87 -6.80
N ASP A 170 45.89 5.59 -6.56
CA ASP A 170 45.93 6.98 -6.14
C ASP A 170 46.42 7.08 -4.69
N THR A 171 47.45 7.91 -4.53
CA THR A 171 48.13 8.25 -3.28
C THR A 171 47.29 9.28 -2.52
N PRO A 172 46.89 9.06 -1.25
CA PRO A 172 46.19 10.09 -0.49
C PRO A 172 47.13 11.23 -0.06
N GLU A 173 46.69 12.45 -0.37
CA GLU A 173 47.29 13.73 -0.03
C GLU A 173 47.18 14.03 1.49
N PRO A 174 48.17 14.67 2.12
CA PRO A 174 48.21 14.81 3.57
C PRO A 174 47.21 15.84 4.14
N THR A 175 46.51 15.36 5.15
CA THR A 175 45.94 15.98 6.36
C THR A 175 46.10 17.51 6.51
N ALA A 176 44.95 18.21 6.49
CA ALA A 176 44.85 19.59 6.94
C ALA A 176 45.12 19.71 8.45
N THR A 177 45.92 20.73 8.78
CA THR A 177 46.37 21.07 10.13
C THR A 177 45.27 21.77 10.92
N ASP A 178 44.95 21.26 12.12
CA ASP A 178 44.02 21.89 13.05
C ASP A 178 44.49 23.29 13.46
N THR A 179 43.65 24.29 13.16
CA THR A 179 43.84 25.66 13.62
C THR A 179 43.32 25.77 15.06
N PRO A 180 44.11 26.31 16.01
CA PRO A 180 43.67 26.41 17.40
C PRO A 180 42.50 27.40 17.51
N THR A 181 41.35 26.90 17.99
CA THR A 181 40.21 27.70 18.41
C THR A 181 40.63 28.63 19.55
N PRO A 182 40.34 29.95 19.48
CA PRO A 182 40.71 30.88 20.54
C PRO A 182 39.99 30.54 21.85
N GLU A 183 40.75 30.54 22.93
CA GLU A 183 40.29 30.35 24.31
C GLU A 183 39.28 31.45 24.68
N PRO A 184 38.10 31.11 25.26
CA PRO A 184 37.09 32.10 25.58
C PRO A 184 37.59 33.06 26.66
N VAL A 185 37.50 34.36 26.37
CA VAL A 185 37.82 35.43 27.31
C VAL A 185 36.84 35.34 28.50
N PRO A 186 37.31 35.38 29.75
CA PRO A 186 36.43 35.33 30.92
C PRO A 186 35.48 36.53 30.93
N THR A 187 34.19 36.25 30.82
CA THR A 187 33.13 37.25 30.99
C THR A 187 33.07 37.62 32.48
N GLU A 188 33.32 38.90 32.79
CA GLU A 188 33.13 39.49 34.11
C GLU A 188 31.71 39.16 34.63
N THR A 189 31.65 38.32 35.67
CA THR A 189 30.40 37.98 36.33
C THR A 189 29.93 39.20 37.12
N PRO A 190 28.73 39.75 36.84
CA PRO A 190 28.25 40.92 37.54
C PRO A 190 28.11 40.63 39.03
N ILE A 191 28.67 41.53 39.86
CA ILE A 191 28.53 41.48 41.32
C ILE A 191 27.04 41.61 41.65
N PRO A 192 26.44 40.66 42.38
CA PRO A 192 25.02 40.74 42.73
C PRO A 192 24.75 41.99 43.57
N LEU A 193 23.79 42.79 43.13
CA LEU A 193 23.29 43.95 43.86
C LEU A 193 22.69 43.47 45.20
N PRO A 194 22.94 44.19 46.32
CA PRO A 194 22.40 43.81 47.64
C PRO A 194 20.88 43.62 47.55
N THR A 195 20.45 42.39 47.81
CA THR A 195 19.06 41.98 47.77
C THR A 195 18.36 42.48 49.02
N ASN A 196 17.18 43.08 48.87
CA ASN A 196 16.38 43.55 50.00
C ASN A 196 16.09 42.38 50.98
N PRO A 197 15.94 42.67 52.29
CA PRO A 197 15.57 41.67 53.28
C PRO A 197 14.33 40.90 52.84
N PRO A 198 14.29 39.56 52.99
CA PRO A 198 13.14 38.76 52.62
C PRO A 198 11.89 39.27 53.34
N ALA A 199 10.80 39.44 52.59
CA ALA A 199 9.49 39.68 53.18
C ALA A 199 9.17 38.54 54.18
N PRO A 200 8.41 38.83 55.25
CA PRO A 200 7.98 37.81 56.20
C PRO A 200 7.29 36.65 55.47
N PRO A 201 7.48 35.40 55.92
CA PRO A 201 6.94 34.23 55.24
C PRO A 201 5.43 34.35 55.13
N THR A 202 4.94 34.44 53.89
CA THR A 202 3.52 34.31 53.57
C THR A 202 3.07 32.90 53.97
N ASP A 203 1.91 32.80 54.62
CA ASP A 203 1.33 31.51 55.02
C ASP A 203 1.36 30.54 53.83
N THR A 204 2.03 29.39 54.03
CA THR A 204 2.16 28.37 53.00
C THR A 204 0.75 27.84 52.71
N PRO A 205 0.26 27.94 51.46
CA PRO A 205 -1.08 27.45 51.13
C PRO A 205 -1.16 25.97 51.46
N GLU A 206 -2.28 25.59 52.07
CA GLU A 206 -2.60 24.20 52.37
C GLU A 206 -2.49 23.37 51.07
N PRO A 207 -1.85 22.18 51.12
CA PRO A 207 -1.64 21.38 49.92
C PRO A 207 -2.97 21.12 49.22
N THR A 208 -3.11 21.68 48.01
CA THR A 208 -4.26 21.41 47.16
C THR A 208 -4.23 19.92 46.83
N ALA A 209 -5.35 19.23 47.05
CA ALA A 209 -5.46 17.81 46.73
C ALA A 209 -4.98 17.56 45.30
N THR A 210 -4.02 16.65 45.14
CA THR A 210 -3.55 16.24 43.83
C THR A 210 -4.75 15.69 43.06
N PRO A 211 -5.06 16.22 41.87
CA PRO A 211 -6.19 15.72 41.08
C PRO A 211 -6.00 14.22 40.83
N GLU A 212 -7.09 13.48 40.94
CA GLU A 212 -7.11 12.06 40.59
C GLU A 212 -6.66 11.90 39.13
N PRO A 213 -5.80 10.91 38.81
CA PRO A 213 -5.34 10.71 37.45
C PRO A 213 -6.53 10.54 36.50
N THR A 214 -6.65 11.43 35.52
CA THR A 214 -7.68 11.29 34.49
C THR A 214 -7.43 10.01 33.71
N GLN A 215 -8.39 9.10 33.73
CA GLN A 215 -8.33 7.87 32.93
C GLN A 215 -8.12 8.22 31.45
N PRO A 216 -7.25 7.50 30.71
CA PRO A 216 -7.07 7.73 29.29
C PRO A 216 -8.42 7.62 28.55
N PRO A 217 -8.65 8.44 27.51
CA PRO A 217 -9.94 8.46 26.80
C PRO A 217 -10.19 7.24 25.92
N VAL A 218 -9.21 6.35 25.76
CA VAL A 218 -9.25 5.20 24.85
C VAL A 218 -9.05 3.89 25.61
N ASP A 219 -9.56 2.79 25.06
CA ASP A 219 -9.43 1.43 25.64
C ASP A 219 -8.02 0.87 25.49
N PHE A 220 -7.34 1.20 24.38
CA PHE A 220 -5.98 0.77 24.07
C PHE A 220 -5.10 1.95 23.67
N VAL A 221 -3.85 1.95 24.15
CA VAL A 221 -2.81 2.91 23.77
C VAL A 221 -1.68 2.19 23.04
N VAL A 222 -0.97 2.91 22.16
CA VAL A 222 0.25 2.41 21.54
C VAL A 222 1.36 2.55 22.56
N LYS A 223 1.70 1.46 23.24
CA LYS A 223 2.75 1.45 24.27
C LYS A 223 4.14 1.63 23.67
N GLU A 224 4.38 0.96 22.55
CA GLU A 224 5.62 1.01 21.80
C GLU A 224 5.35 0.67 20.33
N ALA A 225 6.07 1.34 19.45
CA ALA A 225 6.17 1.02 18.03
C ALA A 225 7.58 1.38 17.58
N TYR A 226 8.34 0.41 17.08
CA TYR A 226 9.72 0.63 16.65
C TYR A 226 10.14 -0.32 15.54
N LEU A 227 11.10 0.13 14.74
CA LEU A 227 11.74 -0.65 13.69
C LEU A 227 12.68 -1.69 14.33
N ILE A 228 12.59 -2.94 13.88
CA ILE A 228 13.42 -4.03 14.40
C ILE A 228 14.89 -3.77 14.04
N PRO A 229 15.82 -3.85 15.02
CA PRO A 229 17.22 -3.58 14.75
C PRO A 229 17.83 -4.49 13.69
N ASN A 230 18.61 -3.90 12.81
CA ASN A 230 19.45 -4.58 11.84
C ASN A 230 20.69 -5.17 12.54
N PRO A 231 20.84 -6.51 12.59
CA PRO A 231 21.98 -7.15 13.27
C PRO A 231 23.32 -6.87 12.60
N VAL A 232 23.33 -6.51 11.31
CA VAL A 232 24.55 -6.19 10.57
C VAL A 232 24.34 -4.88 9.82
N TYR A 233 25.09 -3.85 10.19
CA TYR A 233 25.04 -2.55 9.53
C TYR A 233 25.17 -2.71 8.01
N ASN A 234 24.32 -2.01 7.27
CA ASN A 234 24.27 -2.08 5.80
C ASN A 234 23.96 -3.47 5.21
N SER A 235 23.34 -4.36 5.98
CA SER A 235 22.68 -5.55 5.45
C SER A 235 21.17 -5.30 5.34
N CYS A 236 20.47 -6.07 4.50
CA CYS A 236 19.00 -6.02 4.41
C CYS A 236 18.40 -7.36 4.82
N PRO A 237 18.49 -7.73 6.11
CA PRO A 237 17.97 -8.99 6.60
C PRO A 237 16.47 -8.90 6.91
N GLY A 238 15.88 -7.71 6.72
CA GLY A 238 14.54 -7.38 7.16
C GLY A 238 13.50 -8.35 6.61
N ALA A 239 12.69 -8.83 7.53
CA ALA A 239 11.53 -9.64 7.27
C ALA A 239 10.36 -8.64 7.05
N HIS A 240 9.59 -8.71 5.96
CA HIS A 240 8.51 -7.76 5.63
C HIS A 240 7.32 -7.87 6.59
N GLN A 241 7.53 -7.69 7.90
CA GLN A 241 6.55 -8.08 8.91
C GLN A 241 6.40 -7.04 9.99
N ILE A 242 5.15 -6.78 10.37
CA ILE A 242 4.82 -6.07 11.60
C ILE A 242 4.38 -7.12 12.62
N TYR A 243 5.18 -7.28 13.67
CA TYR A 243 4.83 -8.11 14.82
C TYR A 243 4.06 -7.27 15.83
N VAL A 244 2.85 -7.70 16.16
CA VAL A 244 1.97 -6.97 17.07
C VAL A 244 1.75 -7.80 18.33
N ASN A 245 1.88 -7.15 19.48
CA ASN A 245 1.47 -7.67 20.77
C ASN A 245 0.28 -6.87 21.30
N VAL A 246 -0.73 -7.54 21.83
CA VAL A 246 -1.84 -6.92 22.55
C VAL A 246 -1.77 -7.40 23.99
N VAL A 247 -1.69 -6.46 24.93
CA VAL A 247 -1.51 -6.75 26.35
C VAL A 247 -2.51 -6.00 27.23
N ASP A 248 -2.77 -6.55 28.41
CA ASP A 248 -3.60 -5.91 29.43
C ASP A 248 -2.84 -4.78 30.16
N VAL A 249 -3.53 -4.14 31.11
CA VAL A 249 -2.96 -3.07 31.93
C VAL A 249 -1.71 -3.51 32.71
N ASN A 250 -1.58 -4.81 33.01
CA ASN A 250 -0.44 -5.40 33.72
C ASN A 250 0.65 -5.93 32.77
N GLY A 251 0.45 -5.83 31.45
CA GLY A 251 1.36 -6.37 30.44
C GLY A 251 1.19 -7.87 30.15
N ASN A 252 0.13 -8.51 30.64
CA ASN A 252 -0.18 -9.90 30.26
C ASN A 252 -0.77 -9.95 28.85
N PRO A 253 -0.46 -10.96 28.04
CA PRO A 253 -1.02 -11.09 26.70
C PRO A 253 -2.55 -11.22 26.72
N ILE A 254 -3.22 -10.57 25.77
CA ILE A 254 -4.67 -10.66 25.53
C ILE A 254 -4.90 -11.36 24.19
N ASP A 255 -5.57 -12.50 24.21
CA ASP A 255 -6.07 -13.17 23.00
C ASP A 255 -7.50 -12.73 22.68
N GLY A 256 -7.85 -12.68 21.38
CA GLY A 256 -9.21 -12.41 20.90
C GLY A 256 -9.53 -10.95 20.59
N ALA A 257 -8.64 -10.00 20.88
CA ALA A 257 -8.80 -8.62 20.40
C ALA A 257 -8.51 -8.54 18.90
N THR A 258 -9.29 -7.75 18.17
CA THR A 258 -9.12 -7.53 16.72
C THR A 258 -8.30 -6.28 16.47
N VAL A 259 -7.26 -6.42 15.65
CA VAL A 259 -6.46 -5.31 15.12
C VAL A 259 -6.79 -5.17 13.64
N GLU A 260 -6.86 -3.93 13.17
CA GLU A 260 -7.07 -3.58 11.76
C GLU A 260 -6.07 -2.49 11.35
N ASP A 261 -5.76 -2.46 10.07
CA ASP A 261 -5.20 -1.25 9.46
C ASP A 261 -6.31 -0.20 9.28
N THR A 262 -5.96 1.07 9.47
CA THR A 262 -6.91 2.20 9.37
C THR A 262 -7.57 2.36 8.00
N PHE A 263 -6.93 1.90 6.92
CA PHE A 263 -7.53 1.91 5.59
C PHE A 263 -8.42 0.67 5.35
N ARG A 264 -8.30 -0.35 6.20
CA ARG A 264 -9.05 -1.62 6.14
C ARG A 264 -8.91 -2.32 4.79
N VAL A 265 -7.73 -2.18 4.17
CA VAL A 265 -7.40 -2.80 2.89
C VAL A 265 -7.03 -4.27 3.09
N VAL A 266 -6.44 -4.60 4.24
CA VAL A 266 -6.12 -5.97 4.64
C VAL A 266 -7.17 -6.52 5.61
N PRO A 267 -7.46 -7.84 5.57
CA PRO A 267 -8.34 -8.46 6.54
C PRO A 267 -7.93 -8.17 7.99
N PRO A 268 -8.90 -8.02 8.91
CA PRO A 268 -8.63 -7.90 10.34
C PRO A 268 -7.88 -9.13 10.85
N HIS A 269 -6.92 -8.91 11.74
CA HIS A 269 -6.21 -9.98 12.45
C HIS A 269 -6.66 -10.06 13.91
N VAL A 270 -6.65 -11.27 14.46
CA VAL A 270 -7.02 -11.49 15.86
C VAL A 270 -5.78 -11.84 16.67
N SER A 271 -5.57 -11.10 17.76
CA SER A 271 -4.51 -11.41 18.73
C SER A 271 -4.66 -12.84 19.27
N GLY A 272 -3.54 -13.56 19.38
CA GLY A 272 -3.53 -14.98 19.71
C GLY A 272 -3.20 -15.89 18.53
N GLU A 273 -3.39 -15.44 17.29
CA GLU A 273 -3.13 -16.21 16.06
C GLU A 273 -1.67 -16.68 15.93
N LYS A 274 -0.72 -15.92 16.50
CA LYS A 274 0.73 -16.20 16.46
C LYS A 274 1.30 -16.54 17.85
N GLY A 275 0.44 -16.97 18.77
CA GLY A 275 0.75 -17.22 20.17
C GLY A 275 0.15 -16.14 21.09
N PRO A 276 0.29 -16.28 22.42
CA PRO A 276 -0.42 -15.45 23.38
C PRO A 276 -0.22 -13.95 23.15
N GLY A 277 -1.30 -13.22 22.88
CA GLY A 277 -1.35 -11.79 22.62
C GLY A 277 -0.80 -11.38 21.26
N LYS A 278 -0.37 -12.32 20.42
CA LYS A 278 0.42 -12.04 19.21
C LYS A 278 -0.37 -12.20 17.93
N LEU A 279 -0.08 -11.33 16.99
CA LEU A 279 -0.47 -11.42 15.58
C LEU A 279 0.60 -10.78 14.70
N GLU A 280 0.49 -10.97 13.39
CA GLU A 280 1.45 -10.47 12.42
C GLU A 280 0.71 -9.88 11.21
N TYR A 281 1.23 -8.79 10.66
CA TYR A 281 0.87 -8.29 9.33
C TYR A 281 2.05 -8.49 8.38
N ASP A 282 1.75 -8.93 7.16
CA ASP A 282 2.72 -8.91 6.06
C ASP A 282 2.76 -7.50 5.46
N LEU A 283 3.91 -6.85 5.58
CA LEU A 283 4.16 -5.49 5.15
C LEU A 283 4.38 -5.38 3.65
N TRP A 284 4.68 -6.48 2.95
CA TRP A 284 5.12 -6.54 1.55
C TRP A 284 4.76 -5.31 0.68
N ASP A 285 5.73 -4.42 0.52
CA ASP A 285 5.66 -3.17 -0.24
C ASP A 285 4.53 -2.17 0.13
N ASN A 286 4.07 -2.22 1.37
CA ASN A 286 2.94 -1.47 1.89
C ASN A 286 3.34 -0.60 3.10
N GLY A 287 2.39 0.23 3.55
CA GLY A 287 2.50 0.97 4.80
C GLY A 287 1.19 0.92 5.58
N PHE A 288 1.26 0.49 6.83
CA PHE A 288 0.08 0.33 7.69
C PHE A 288 0.10 1.28 8.86
N SER A 289 -1.09 1.77 9.22
CA SER A 289 -1.32 2.40 10.52
C SER A 289 -2.34 1.54 11.25
N LEU A 290 -1.95 0.94 12.36
CA LEU A 290 -2.75 -0.10 13.03
C LEU A 290 -3.53 0.48 14.20
N GLU A 291 -4.70 -0.10 14.49
CA GLU A 291 -5.50 0.18 15.68
C GLU A 291 -6.24 -1.08 16.17
N VAL A 292 -6.57 -1.13 17.47
CA VAL A 292 -7.45 -2.17 18.02
C VAL A 292 -8.91 -1.77 17.80
N THR A 293 -9.65 -2.50 16.97
CA THR A 293 -11.04 -2.17 16.60
C THR A 293 -12.09 -2.92 17.42
N LYS A 294 -11.75 -4.10 17.96
CA LYS A 294 -12.67 -4.90 18.80
C LYS A 294 -11.97 -5.49 20.01
N LYS A 295 -12.70 -5.54 21.12
CA LYS A 295 -12.30 -6.19 22.37
C LYS A 295 -12.50 -7.71 22.26
N VAL A 296 -12.01 -8.44 23.26
CA VAL A 296 -12.10 -9.91 23.35
C VAL A 296 -13.55 -10.44 23.29
N ASP A 297 -14.51 -9.66 23.80
CA ASP A 297 -15.94 -10.00 23.76
C ASP A 297 -16.63 -9.66 22.43
N GLY A 298 -15.86 -9.16 21.44
CA GLY A 298 -16.35 -8.73 20.14
C GLY A 298 -16.99 -7.34 20.12
N SER A 299 -17.09 -6.65 21.27
CA SER A 299 -17.56 -5.27 21.32
C SER A 299 -16.56 -4.31 20.66
N PRO A 300 -17.02 -3.17 20.10
CA PRO A 300 -16.10 -2.16 19.54
C PRO A 300 -15.11 -1.65 20.60
N ALA A 301 -13.87 -1.42 20.18
CA ALA A 301 -12.83 -0.80 21.00
C ALA A 301 -12.52 0.62 20.52
N THR A 302 -12.03 1.46 21.44
CA THR A 302 -11.35 2.71 21.12
C THR A 302 -9.84 2.52 21.30
N SER A 303 -9.05 2.98 20.34
CA SER A 303 -7.60 2.76 20.35
C SER A 303 -6.87 4.01 19.86
N GLU A 304 -5.66 4.23 20.36
CA GLU A 304 -4.67 5.00 19.61
C GLU A 304 -4.31 4.26 18.31
N VAL A 305 -3.85 5.04 17.32
CA VAL A 305 -3.38 4.55 16.03
C VAL A 305 -1.86 4.62 16.03
N THR A 306 -1.17 3.60 15.51
CA THR A 306 0.28 3.66 15.34
C THR A 306 0.68 4.76 14.34
N PRO A 307 1.93 5.25 14.38
CA PRO A 307 2.52 5.88 13.20
C PRO A 307 2.43 4.93 11.99
N LYS A 308 2.59 5.48 10.77
CA LYS A 308 2.70 4.66 9.56
C LYS A 308 3.95 3.78 9.65
N LEU A 309 3.76 2.47 9.57
CA LEU A 309 4.79 1.43 9.57
C LEU A 309 4.97 1.01 8.11
N SER A 310 6.05 1.43 7.45
CA SER A 310 6.20 1.37 5.99
C SER A 310 7.35 0.48 5.54
N SER A 311 7.20 -0.18 4.40
CA SER A 311 8.31 -0.83 3.69
C SER A 311 9.19 0.18 2.93
N TRP A 312 8.72 1.40 2.72
CA TRP A 312 9.40 2.44 1.94
C TRP A 312 10.25 3.30 2.86
N ASP A 313 11.55 3.38 2.60
CA ASP A 313 12.48 4.11 3.45
C ASP A 313 12.13 5.60 3.56
N GLU A 314 11.55 6.18 2.51
CA GLU A 314 11.14 7.58 2.47
C GLU A 314 10.03 7.91 3.49
N ASP A 315 9.21 6.92 3.85
CA ASP A 315 8.15 7.06 4.87
C ASP A 315 8.66 6.85 6.31
N ILE A 316 9.82 6.24 6.49
CA ILE A 316 10.33 5.87 7.81
C ILE A 316 11.10 7.07 8.40
N PRO A 317 10.79 7.52 9.63
CA PRO A 317 11.56 8.56 10.29
C PRO A 317 13.05 8.22 10.36
N ASP A 318 13.92 9.18 10.05
CA ASP A 318 15.38 8.97 10.06
C ASP A 318 15.86 8.52 11.44
N GLU A 319 15.24 9.01 12.51
CA GLU A 319 15.55 8.62 13.88
C GLU A 319 15.32 7.13 14.11
N TRP A 320 14.29 6.54 13.50
CA TRP A 320 14.01 5.10 13.62
C TRP A 320 15.04 4.28 12.87
N LEU A 321 15.46 4.73 11.68
CA LEU A 321 16.50 4.07 10.90
C LEU A 321 17.86 4.10 11.60
N VAL A 322 18.22 5.22 12.23
CA VAL A 322 19.44 5.32 13.07
C VAL A 322 19.31 4.42 14.31
N GLN A 323 18.20 4.50 15.03
CA GLN A 323 17.99 3.70 16.24
C GLN A 323 18.04 2.19 15.97
N ALA A 324 17.54 1.77 14.81
CA ALA A 324 17.54 0.37 14.37
C ALA A 324 18.82 -0.02 13.60
N ASN A 325 19.87 0.80 13.61
CA ASN A 325 21.17 0.49 12.98
C ASN A 325 21.10 0.25 11.46
N TYR A 326 20.13 0.87 10.77
CA TYR A 326 20.08 0.92 9.31
C TYR A 326 20.96 2.04 8.75
N CYS A 327 21.13 3.13 9.50
CA CYS A 327 22.07 4.23 9.20
C CYS A 327 23.02 4.47 10.38
N LEU A 328 24.18 5.08 10.11
CA LEU A 328 25.12 5.49 11.15
C LEU A 328 24.61 6.69 11.95
N ASP A 329 24.05 7.68 11.23
CA ASP A 329 23.48 8.90 11.77
C ASP A 329 22.43 9.46 10.78
N ILE A 330 21.84 10.61 11.12
CA ILE A 330 20.80 11.24 10.29
C ILE A 330 21.34 11.68 8.93
N ALA A 331 22.59 12.15 8.85
CA ALA A 331 23.17 12.59 7.58
C ALA A 331 23.42 11.40 6.64
N ASP A 332 23.87 10.27 7.19
CA ASP A 332 23.98 9.00 6.47
C ASP A 332 22.61 8.51 5.97
N CYS A 333 21.56 8.59 6.79
CA CYS A 333 20.19 8.26 6.34
C CYS A 333 19.75 9.10 5.15
N VAL A 334 19.86 10.43 5.26
CA VAL A 334 19.44 11.35 4.18
C VAL A 334 20.20 11.06 2.89
N ALA A 335 21.52 10.87 2.97
CA ALA A 335 22.34 10.55 1.81
C ALA A 335 21.92 9.21 1.18
N ARG A 336 21.73 8.17 1.99
CA ARG A 336 21.41 6.82 1.49
C ARG A 336 19.99 6.72 0.93
N LYS A 337 19.01 7.42 1.51
CA LYS A 337 17.66 7.58 0.92
C LYS A 337 17.75 8.21 -0.46
N GLY A 338 18.46 9.34 -0.58
CA GLY A 338 18.64 10.04 -1.85
C GLY A 338 19.34 9.23 -2.94
N HIS A 339 20.08 8.19 -2.57
CA HIS A 339 20.78 7.29 -3.49
C HIS A 339 20.14 5.89 -3.59
N ASN A 340 18.98 5.65 -2.96
CA ASN A 340 18.32 4.34 -2.91
C ASN A 340 19.28 3.23 -2.42
N GLN A 341 20.06 3.53 -1.38
CA GLN A 341 21.07 2.65 -0.78
C GLN A 341 20.62 2.04 0.55
N LEU A 342 19.38 2.27 0.95
CA LEU A 342 18.77 1.62 2.11
C LEU A 342 18.07 0.32 1.71
N CYS A 343 17.49 -0.35 2.70
CA CYS A 343 16.85 -1.64 2.57
C CYS A 343 15.40 -1.51 2.15
N ARG A 344 15.13 -0.74 1.08
CA ARG A 344 13.80 -0.51 0.53
C ARG A 344 13.04 -1.84 0.39
N GLY A 345 11.85 -1.91 0.96
CA GLY A 345 11.05 -3.14 1.05
C GLY A 345 11.31 -3.97 2.30
N HIS A 346 12.55 -4.01 2.79
CA HIS A 346 13.05 -4.96 3.78
C HIS A 346 13.09 -4.39 5.22
N TYR A 347 11.92 -4.05 5.75
CA TYR A 347 11.74 -3.54 7.11
C TYR A 347 10.76 -4.40 7.91
N ALA A 348 11.05 -4.51 9.21
CA ALA A 348 10.21 -5.22 10.16
C ALA A 348 9.95 -4.34 11.38
N TYR A 349 8.78 -4.45 11.99
CA TYR A 349 8.38 -3.62 13.12
C TYR A 349 7.91 -4.44 14.30
N ASN A 350 8.14 -3.95 15.51
CA ASN A 350 7.44 -4.41 16.71
C ASN A 350 6.47 -3.32 17.17
N VAL A 351 5.24 -3.72 17.45
CA VAL A 351 4.19 -2.86 18.00
C VAL A 351 3.58 -3.54 19.22
N THR A 352 3.31 -2.77 20.27
CA THR A 352 2.54 -3.24 21.42
C THR A 352 1.38 -2.29 21.70
N PHE A 353 0.15 -2.81 21.61
CA PHE A 353 -1.04 -2.16 22.14
C PHE A 353 -1.26 -2.59 23.59
N GLN A 354 -1.44 -1.62 24.48
CA GLN A 354 -1.72 -1.88 25.89
C GLN A 354 -3.11 -1.37 26.27
N LYS A 355 -3.90 -2.23 26.92
CA LYS A 355 -5.18 -1.85 27.50
C LYS A 355 -4.99 -0.83 28.63
N THR A 356 -5.83 0.18 28.68
CA THR A 356 -5.71 1.29 29.64
C THR A 356 -6.41 1.01 30.98
N TYR A 357 -7.37 0.08 31.04
CA TYR A 357 -8.14 -0.23 32.26
C TYR A 357 -8.70 -1.66 32.35
#